data_AF-A0A3D8HNJ1-F1
#
_entry.id   AF-A0A3D8HNJ1-F1
#
_cell.length_a   1.000
_cell.length_b   1.000
_cell.length_c   1.000
_cell.angle_alpha   90.00
_cell.angle_beta   90.00
_cell.angle_gamma   90.00
#
_symmetry.space_group_name_H-M   'P 1'
#
loop_
_entity.id
_entity.type
_entity.pdbx_description
1 polymer ?
#
loop_
_entity_poly.entity_id
_entity_poly.type
_entity_poly.pdbx_seq_one_letter_code
_entity_poly.pdbx_strand_id
1 'polypeptide(L)' 'MNYEHVNTQQEIIEVCQFFFDDIKKSLFGISNELSLYTHLSCRKPNIQKAKDYITLQNANKME' A
#
# COMPACT_ATOMS: atom_id res chain seq x y z
N MET A 1 16.52 -15.35 -4.99
CA MET A 1 15.12 -15.54 -4.53
C MET A 1 14.23 -15.12 -5.68
N ASN A 2 13.64 -16.07 -6.41
CA ASN A 2 12.79 -15.78 -7.58
C ASN A 2 11.35 -15.47 -7.14
N TYR A 3 11.18 -14.60 -6.15
CA TYR A 3 9.89 -13.93 -5.95
C TYR A 3 10.03 -12.61 -6.68
N GLU A 4 9.53 -12.53 -7.91
CA GLU A 4 9.32 -11.22 -8.54
C GLU A 4 8.49 -10.39 -7.57
N HIS A 5 9.06 -9.27 -7.14
CA HIS A 5 8.27 -8.27 -6.44
C HIS A 5 7.21 -7.78 -7.42
N VAL A 6 5.98 -8.29 -7.28
CA VAL A 6 4.84 -7.94 -8.15
C VAL A 6 4.58 -6.43 -8.11
N ASN A 7 4.92 -5.78 -6.99
CA ASN A 7 4.83 -4.34 -6.82
C ASN A 7 6.16 -3.75 -6.38
N THR A 8 6.45 -2.57 -6.91
CA THR A 8 7.50 -1.67 -6.45
C THR A 8 7.16 -1.10 -5.07
N GLN A 9 8.17 -0.63 -4.34
CA GLN A 9 7.95 0.05 -3.05
C GLN A 9 6.99 1.24 -3.18
N GLN A 10 7.07 1.98 -4.28
CA GLN A 10 6.24 3.15 -4.52
C GLN A 10 4.77 2.76 -4.67
N GLU A 11 4.46 1.72 -5.46
CA GLU A 11 3.10 1.21 -5.63
C GLU A 11 2.50 0.74 -4.30
N ILE A 12 3.29 0.06 -3.46
CA ILE A 12 2.84 -0.37 -2.12
C ILE A 12 2.48 0.84 -1.25
N ILE A 13 3.31 1.89 -1.27
CA ILE A 13 3.07 3.12 -0.51
C ILE A 13 1.80 3.82 -1.01
N GLU A 14 1.59 3.89 -2.32
CA GLU A 14 0.41 4.52 -2.93
C GLU A 14 -0.88 3.81 -2.54
N VAL A 15 -0.89 2.47 -2.56
CA VAL A 15 -2.04 1.69 -2.06
C VAL A 15 -2.30 1.99 -0.58
N CYS A 16 -1.25 2.07 0.25
CA CYS A 16 -1.42 2.46 1.65
C CYS A 16 -2.00 3.88 1.79
N GLN A 17 -1.48 4.85 1.02
CA GLN A 17 -1.97 6.25 0.99
C GLN A 17 -3.40 6.37 0.52
N PHE A 18 -3.86 5.47 -0.32
CA PHE A 18 -5.25 5.46 -0.74
C PHE A 18 -6.18 5.14 0.44
N PHE A 19 -5.87 4.11 1.24
CA PHE A 19 -6.76 3.58 2.27
C PHE A 19 -6.54 4.11 3.69
N PHE A 20 -5.46 4.83 3.98
CA PHE A 20 -5.14 5.29 5.33
C PHE A 20 -4.82 6.78 5.36
N ASP A 21 -5.35 7.48 6.36
CA ASP A 21 -5.16 8.93 6.49
C ASP A 21 -3.90 9.31 7.28
N ASP A 22 -3.27 8.34 7.97
CA ASP A 22 -2.02 8.56 8.72
C ASP A 22 -1.02 7.44 8.41
N ILE A 23 0.03 7.78 7.65
CA ILE A 23 1.06 6.82 7.23
C ILE A 23 2.42 7.35 7.65
N LYS A 24 3.19 6.49 8.34
CA LYS A 24 4.59 6.74 8.64
C LYS A 24 5.45 5.67 8.01
N LYS A 25 6.47 6.11 7.28
CA LYS A 25 7.52 5.26 6.71
C LYS A 25 8.77 5.39 7.55
N SER A 26 9.37 4.26 7.90
CA SER A 26 10.70 4.18 8.51
C SER A 26 11.52 3.14 7.79
N LEU A 27 12.80 3.42 7.56
CA LEU A 27 13.70 2.54 6.83
C LEU A 27 14.79 2.03 7.75
N PHE A 28 15.13 0.76 7.58
CA PHE A 28 16.40 0.22 8.03
C PHE A 28 17.28 0.00 6.79
N GLY A 29 18.24 0.89 6.58
CA GLY A 29 19.08 0.93 5.39
C GLY A 29 19.89 2.22 5.29
N ILE A 30 20.55 2.41 4.15
CA ILE A 30 21.43 3.55 3.90
C ILE A 30 20.67 4.69 3.22
N SER A 31 19.73 4.36 2.31
CA SER A 31 18.87 5.32 1.62
C SER A 31 17.49 4.72 1.29
N ASN A 32 16.60 5.49 0.67
CA ASN A 32 15.29 5.01 0.21
C ASN A 32 15.39 3.93 -0.88
N GLU A 33 16.46 4.01 -1.67
CA GLU A 33 16.77 3.16 -2.81
C GLU A 33 17.58 1.92 -2.36
N LEU A 34 18.29 2.03 -1.24
CA LEU A 34 19.09 0.97 -0.64
C LEU A 34 18.62 0.68 0.79
N SER A 35 17.36 0.27 0.91
CA SER A 35 16.79 -0.22 2.16
C SER A 35 16.89 -1.73 2.25
N LEU A 36 17.32 -2.24 3.41
CA LEU A 36 17.27 -3.67 3.72
C LEU A 36 15.88 -4.05 4.20
N TYR A 37 15.19 -3.10 4.85
CA TYR A 37 13.84 -3.26 5.32
C TYR A 37 13.11 -1.93 5.34
N THR A 38 11.87 -1.93 4.85
CA THR A 38 10.94 -0.81 4.93
C THR A 38 9.81 -1.16 5.87
N HIS A 39 9.61 -0.33 6.90
CA HIS A 39 8.47 -0.42 7.80
C HIS A 39 7.47 0.70 7.50
N LEU A 40 6.22 0.30 7.24
CA LEU A 40 5.09 1.19 7.04
C LEU A 40 4.10 1.03 8.20
N SER A 41 3.87 2.12 8.93
CA SER A 41 2.85 2.19 9.98
C SER A 41 1.65 2.96 9.46
N CYS A 42 0.60 2.22 9.12
CA CYS A 42 -0.66 2.74 8.61
C CYS A 42 -1.68 2.82 9.75
N ARG A 43 -2.20 4.02 10.01
CA ARG A 43 -3.20 4.31 11.05
C ARG A 43 -4.35 5.11 10.43
N LYS A 44 -5.46 5.23 11.17
CA LYS A 44 -6.69 5.91 10.72
C LYS A 44 -7.16 5.38 9.35
N PRO A 45 -7.58 4.10 9.28
CA PRO A 45 -8.07 3.53 8.04
C PRO A 45 -9.34 4.26 7.58
N ASN A 46 -9.40 4.61 6.30
CA ASN A 46 -10.58 5.16 5.67
C ASN A 46 -11.51 4.02 5.24
N ILE A 47 -12.36 3.59 6.18
CA ILE A 47 -13.29 2.47 5.99
C ILE A 47 -14.27 2.73 4.84
N GLN A 48 -14.64 3.98 4.60
CA GLN A 48 -15.55 4.32 3.50
C GLN A 48 -14.90 4.05 2.15
N LYS A 49 -13.67 4.53 1.92
CA LYS A 49 -12.91 4.23 0.69
C LYS A 49 -12.75 2.72 0.46
N ALA A 50 -12.52 1.94 1.53
CA ALA A 50 -12.44 0.48 1.43
C ALA A 50 -13.75 -0.14 0.95
N LYS A 51 -14.89 0.29 1.50
CA LYS A 51 -16.22 -0.16 1.06
C LYS A 51 -16.51 0.23 -0.38
N ASP A 52 -16.22 1.48 -0.75
CA ASP A 52 -16.45 2.00 -2.10
C ASP A 52 -15.63 1.20 -3.12
N TYR A 53 -14.36 0.92 -2.82
CA TYR A 53 -13.51 0.10 -3.66
C TYR A 53 -14.06 -1.33 -3.83
N ILE A 54 -14.50 -1.99 -2.76
CA ILE A 54 -15.09 -3.34 -2.84
C ILE A 54 -16.35 -3.33 -3.70
N THR A 55 -17.23 -2.35 -3.52
CA THR A 55 -18.45 -2.21 -4.31
C THR A 55 -18.13 -2.05 -5.79
N LEU A 56 -17.18 -1.16 -6.14
CA LEU A 56 -16.74 -0.96 -7.51
C LEU A 56 -16.16 -2.25 -8.12
N GLN A 57 -15.30 -2.97 -7.39
CA GLN A 57 -14.73 -4.23 -7.85
C GLN A 57 -15.78 -5.31 -8.08
N ASN A 58 -16.84 -5.34 -7.28
CA ASN A 58 -17.94 -6.28 -7.47
C ASN A 58 -18.79 -5.90 -8.69
N ALA A 59 -19.00 -4.61 -8.96
CA ALA A 59 -19.68 -4.14 -10.16
C ALA A 59 -18.91 -4.55 -11.43
N ASN A 60 -17.60 -4.33 -11.47
CA ASN A 60 -16.75 -4.65 -12.62
C ASN A 60 -16.60 -6.16 -12.90
N LYS A 61 -16.97 -7.03 -11.94
CA LYS A 61 -16.98 -8.49 -12.13
C LYS A 61 -18.27 -9.03 -12.72
N MET A 62 -19.33 -8.21 -12.78
CA MET A 62 -20.63 -8.58 -13.35
C MET A 62 -20.77 -8.17 -14.82
N GLU A 63 -19.80 -7.43 -15.36
CA GLU A 63 -19.61 -7.12 -16.79
C GLU A 63 -18.67 -8.15 -17.44
#